data_AF-A0A352IWF6-F1
#
_entry.id   AF-A0A352IWF6-F1
#
_cell.length_a   1.000
_cell.length_b   1.000
_cell.length_c   1.000
_cell.angle_alpha   90.00
_cell.angle_beta   90.00
_cell.angle_gamma   90.00
#
_symmetry.space_group_name_H-M   'P 1'
#
loop_
_entity.id
_entity.type
_entity.pdbx_description
1 polymer ?
#
loop_
_entity_poly.entity_id
_entity_poly.type
_entity_poly.pdbx_seq_one_letter_code
_entity_poly.pdbx_strand_id
1 'polypeptide(L)'
;ILAAGYDAVTGVAIILVGAGVGVLGSTINPFATVIAANAAGIPFTDGIVLRFILLIGGLLICIAYVMRYAHRVKADPSRSVVSKQWAAHRKLFLQGHDEEIHSASLTTIQIISLIIFGLTFAVMIWGVSSQGWWMARMGALFFGAAIVIGLIARLGEKKLTGSFVDGARDLLGVALVVGLARGIVVIMEQGMIADTILHSAETSLGGLPELAFINLMFWIEVGMSFFVPSSSGLAVLSMPILAPLADFANVGRDLVVTAYQSANGLVNLINPTFAVVVGGLAIGRVSYDRWLAFIWPLLLILTVFITVVISVGTLL
;
A
#
# COMPACT_ATOMS: atom_id res chain seq x y z
N ILE A 1 -0.91 16.16 -12.82
CA ILE A 1 -0.38 14.98 -13.55
C ILE A 1 -0.87 14.95 -14.99
N LEU A 2 -2.18 14.91 -15.24
CA LEU A 2 -2.73 14.98 -16.62
C LEU A 2 -2.41 16.29 -17.35
N ALA A 3 -2.45 17.43 -16.65
CA ALA A 3 -2.04 18.72 -17.21
C ALA A 3 -0.56 18.75 -17.64
N ALA A 4 0.30 17.96 -17.00
CA ALA A 4 1.72 17.85 -17.35
C ALA A 4 1.98 16.88 -18.53
N GLY A 5 0.93 16.33 -19.15
CA GLY A 5 1.00 15.44 -20.30
C GLY A 5 1.08 13.94 -19.97
N TYR A 6 0.91 13.55 -18.71
CA TYR A 6 0.89 12.15 -18.28
C TYR A 6 -0.54 11.57 -18.25
N ASP A 7 -0.69 10.25 -18.17
CA ASP A 7 -2.00 9.60 -18.01
C ASP A 7 -2.43 9.46 -16.54
N ALA A 8 -3.67 9.01 -16.34
CA ALA A 8 -4.23 8.73 -15.02
C ALA A 8 -3.47 7.60 -14.30
N VAL A 9 -2.97 6.60 -15.05
CA VAL A 9 -2.19 5.47 -14.49
C VAL A 9 -0.90 5.95 -13.85
N THR A 10 -0.21 6.93 -14.45
CA THR A 10 0.97 7.55 -13.84
C THR A 10 0.63 8.16 -12.48
N GLY A 11 -0.52 8.84 -12.36
CA GLY A 11 -0.95 9.43 -11.10
C GLY A 11 -1.30 8.42 -10.03
N VAL A 12 -2.04 7.38 -10.40
CA VAL A 12 -2.31 6.25 -9.52
C VAL A 12 -1.02 5.55 -9.11
N ALA A 13 -0.09 5.34 -10.04
CA ALA A 13 1.16 4.64 -9.77
C ALA A 13 2.05 5.38 -8.76
N ILE A 14 2.18 6.70 -8.85
CA ILE A 14 2.94 7.50 -7.88
C ILE A 14 2.45 7.24 -6.45
N ILE A 15 1.13 7.12 -6.27
CA ILE A 15 0.52 6.90 -4.95
C ILE A 15 0.62 5.42 -4.54
N LEU A 16 0.10 4.51 -5.36
CA LEU A 16 -0.01 3.09 -5.02
C LEU A 16 1.34 2.38 -4.96
N VAL A 17 2.23 2.64 -5.92
CA VAL A 17 3.57 2.03 -5.93
C VAL A 17 4.41 2.62 -4.79
N GLY A 18 4.30 3.93 -4.54
CA GLY A 18 4.96 4.59 -3.41
C GLY A 18 4.51 4.05 -2.05
N ALA A 19 3.20 3.88 -1.86
CA ALA A 19 2.66 3.27 -0.64
C ALA A 19 3.09 1.79 -0.49
N GLY A 20 2.99 1.00 -1.57
CA GLY A 20 3.36 -0.42 -1.54
C GLY A 20 4.84 -0.66 -1.24
N VAL A 21 5.75 0.10 -1.86
CA VAL A 21 7.19 -0.04 -1.59
C VAL A 21 7.57 0.38 -0.16
N GLY A 22 6.84 1.34 0.42
CA GLY A 22 7.01 1.75 1.81
C GLY A 22 6.61 0.64 2.81
N VAL A 23 5.67 -0.23 2.44
CA VAL A 23 5.33 -1.44 3.21
C VAL A 23 6.35 -2.55 2.97
N LEU A 24 6.79 -2.73 1.72
CA LEU A 24 7.72 -3.79 1.30
C LEU A 24 9.07 -3.73 2.04
N GLY A 25 9.63 -2.52 2.22
CA GLY A 25 10.90 -2.28 2.91
C GLY A 25 10.72 -1.59 4.26
N SER A 26 9.63 -1.85 4.98
CA SER A 26 9.25 -1.03 6.12
C SER A 26 10.15 -1.20 7.35
N THR A 27 10.83 -0.13 7.74
CA THR A 27 11.80 -0.16 8.86
C THR A 27 11.13 -0.05 10.24
N ILE A 28 10.15 0.85 10.41
CA ILE A 28 9.52 1.17 11.71
C ILE A 28 7.99 1.24 11.58
N ASN A 29 7.36 0.31 10.87
CA ASN A 29 5.90 0.30 10.76
C ASN A 29 5.27 -0.33 12.02
N PRO A 30 4.55 0.45 12.85
CA PRO A 30 3.95 -0.05 14.08
C PRO A 30 2.75 -0.98 13.85
N PHE A 31 2.23 -1.05 12.62
CA PHE A 31 1.08 -1.87 12.22
C PHE A 31 1.48 -3.14 11.46
N ALA A 32 2.76 -3.32 11.16
CA ALA A 32 3.24 -4.50 10.44
C ALA A 32 4.55 -5.00 11.04
N THR A 33 5.67 -4.33 10.75
CA THR A 33 7.02 -4.77 11.14
C THR A 33 7.17 -4.93 12.66
N VAL A 34 6.68 -3.96 13.45
CA VAL A 34 6.81 -4.04 14.92
C VAL A 34 5.93 -5.15 15.50
N ILE A 35 4.70 -5.30 15.00
CA ILE A 35 3.79 -6.38 15.43
C ILE A 35 4.40 -7.74 15.09
N ALA A 36 4.94 -7.89 13.88
CA ALA A 36 5.57 -9.11 13.43
C ALA A 36 6.82 -9.45 14.25
N ALA A 37 7.70 -8.48 14.49
CA ALA A 37 8.89 -8.66 15.32
C ALA A 37 8.53 -9.06 16.76
N ASN A 38 7.56 -8.39 17.36
CA ASN A 38 7.07 -8.73 18.70
C ASN A 38 6.48 -10.14 18.75
N ALA A 39 5.69 -10.53 17.74
CA ALA A 39 5.11 -11.87 17.63
C ALA A 39 6.17 -12.95 17.35
N ALA A 40 7.26 -12.59 16.68
CA ALA A 40 8.44 -13.44 16.46
C ALA A 40 9.39 -13.49 17.67
N GLY A 41 9.15 -12.68 18.71
CA GLY A 41 9.98 -12.63 19.93
C GLY A 41 11.34 -11.94 19.73
N ILE A 42 11.47 -11.05 18.76
CA ILE A 42 12.71 -10.31 18.47
C ILE A 42 12.51 -8.79 18.52
N PRO A 43 13.55 -8.00 18.83
CA PRO A 43 13.53 -6.56 18.62
C PRO A 43 13.21 -6.21 17.16
N PHE A 44 12.35 -5.21 16.94
CA PHE A 44 12.04 -4.75 15.57
C PHE A 44 13.26 -4.15 14.84
N THR A 45 14.30 -3.76 15.59
CA THR A 45 15.57 -3.26 15.06
C THR A 45 16.40 -4.35 14.37
N ASP A 46 16.12 -5.62 14.65
CA ASP A 46 16.83 -6.72 14.03
C ASP A 46 16.43 -6.82 12.56
N GLY A 47 17.40 -7.02 11.66
CA GLY A 47 17.19 -7.01 10.21
C GLY A 47 16.96 -5.61 9.60
N ILE A 48 17.10 -4.52 10.36
CA ILE A 48 16.82 -3.15 9.87
C ILE A 48 17.68 -2.76 8.68
N VAL A 49 18.94 -3.21 8.61
CA VAL A 49 19.85 -2.93 7.49
C VAL A 49 19.31 -3.54 6.20
N LEU A 50 18.88 -4.80 6.25
CA LEU A 50 18.31 -5.48 5.09
C LEU A 50 17.01 -4.81 4.62
N ARG A 51 16.16 -4.39 5.57
CA ARG A 51 14.94 -3.63 5.28
C ARG A 51 15.22 -2.28 4.66
N PHE A 52 16.28 -1.58 5.09
CA PHE A 52 16.75 -0.36 4.43
C PHE A 52 17.21 -0.61 3.00
N ILE A 53 17.94 -1.70 2.74
CA ILE A 53 18.35 -2.09 1.39
C ILE A 53 17.11 -2.34 0.51
N LEU A 54 16.12 -3.07 1.04
CA LEU A 54 14.85 -3.33 0.36
C LEU A 54 14.07 -2.04 0.09
N LEU A 55 14.03 -1.13 1.05
CA LEU A 55 13.34 0.16 0.93
C LEU A 55 13.98 1.02 -0.16
N ILE A 56 15.28 1.27 -0.06
CA ILE A 56 15.99 2.15 -1.00
C ILE A 56 16.08 1.50 -2.38
N GLY A 57 16.47 0.24 -2.47
CA GLY A 57 16.55 -0.48 -3.74
C GLY A 57 15.19 -0.61 -4.42
N GLY A 58 14.17 -1.02 -3.66
CA GLY A 58 12.79 -1.08 -4.15
C GLY A 58 12.28 0.29 -4.59
N LEU A 59 12.54 1.35 -3.81
CA LEU A 59 12.13 2.71 -4.16
C LEU A 59 12.77 3.18 -5.46
N LEU A 60 14.08 2.95 -5.65
CA LEU A 60 14.79 3.30 -6.88
C LEU A 60 14.24 2.53 -8.09
N ILE A 61 13.97 1.23 -7.95
CA ILE A 61 13.34 0.39 -8.98
C ILE A 61 11.97 0.96 -9.35
N CYS A 62 11.14 1.25 -8.35
CA CYS A 62 9.79 1.80 -8.53
C CYS A 62 9.82 3.18 -9.20
N ILE A 63 10.71 4.08 -8.77
CA ILE A 63 10.91 5.40 -9.39
C ILE A 63 11.32 5.22 -10.85
N ALA A 64 12.34 4.40 -11.14
CA ALA A 64 12.80 4.17 -12.49
C ALA A 64 11.69 3.59 -13.38
N TYR A 65 10.90 2.65 -12.87
CA TYR A 65 9.78 2.05 -13.57
C TYR A 65 8.69 3.05 -13.91
N VAL A 66 8.19 3.78 -12.90
CA VAL A 66 7.11 4.76 -13.07
C VAL A 66 7.57 5.91 -13.95
N MET A 67 8.79 6.42 -13.78
CA MET A 67 9.34 7.49 -14.61
C MET A 67 9.55 7.05 -16.05
N ARG A 68 10.02 5.81 -16.28
CA ARG A 68 10.15 5.25 -17.63
C ARG A 68 8.78 5.17 -18.32
N TYR A 69 7.76 4.70 -17.61
CA TYR A 69 6.39 4.64 -18.14
C TYR A 69 5.87 6.06 -18.44
N ALA A 70 5.98 6.98 -17.48
CA ALA A 70 5.53 8.36 -17.60
C ALA A 70 6.17 9.08 -18.79
N HIS A 71 7.49 8.94 -18.98
CA HIS A 71 8.20 9.50 -20.15
C HIS A 71 7.72 8.90 -21.47
N ARG A 72 7.47 7.59 -21.53
CA ARG A 72 6.96 6.95 -22.75
C ARG A 72 5.57 7.43 -23.12
N VAL A 73 4.69 7.60 -22.13
CA VAL A 73 3.32 8.11 -22.33
C VAL A 73 3.33 9.57 -22.74
N LYS A 74 4.19 10.39 -22.12
CA LYS A 74 4.33 11.81 -22.47
C LYS A 74 4.83 12.00 -23.91
N ALA A 75 5.76 11.15 -24.36
CA ALA A 75 6.27 11.19 -25.73
C ALA A 75 5.26 10.65 -26.76
N ASP A 76 4.49 9.64 -26.39
CA ASP A 76 3.50 8.99 -27.26
C ASP A 76 2.30 8.49 -26.43
N PRO A 77 1.18 9.25 -26.39
CA PRO A 77 -0.01 8.88 -25.63
C PRO A 77 -0.63 7.53 -26.01
N SER A 78 -0.35 7.01 -27.21
CA SER A 78 -0.84 5.69 -27.65
C SER A 78 -0.26 4.55 -26.82
N ARG A 79 0.90 4.77 -26.17
CA ARG A 79 1.59 3.79 -25.32
C ARG A 79 0.99 3.66 -23.93
N SER A 80 0.04 4.52 -23.57
CA SER A 80 -0.68 4.41 -22.30
C SER A 80 -1.54 3.14 -22.29
N VAL A 81 -1.55 2.42 -21.16
CA VAL A 81 -2.46 1.28 -20.99
C VAL A 81 -3.93 1.72 -20.98
N VAL A 82 -4.20 3.00 -20.71
CA VAL A 82 -5.52 3.64 -20.77
C VAL A 82 -5.66 4.61 -21.96
N SER A 83 -4.91 4.39 -23.05
CA SER A 83 -4.94 5.26 -24.25
C SER A 83 -6.36 5.46 -24.82
N LYS A 84 -7.21 4.42 -24.77
CA LYS A 84 -8.62 4.50 -25.20
C LYS A 84 -9.48 5.44 -24.34
N GLN A 85 -9.12 5.63 -23.08
CA GLN A 85 -9.83 6.48 -22.13
C GLN A 85 -9.25 7.90 -22.06
N TRP A 86 -8.21 8.20 -22.84
CA TRP A 86 -7.47 9.46 -22.76
C TRP A 86 -8.35 10.71 -22.85
N ALA A 87 -9.23 10.76 -23.85
CA ALA A 87 -10.15 11.90 -24.05
C ALA A 87 -11.17 12.02 -22.90
N ALA A 88 -11.70 10.88 -22.42
CA ALA A 88 -12.64 10.85 -21.30
C ALA A 88 -11.99 11.31 -19.99
N HIS A 89 -10.76 10.85 -19.71
CA HIS A 89 -9.99 11.26 -18.54
C HIS A 89 -9.61 12.74 -18.60
N ARG A 90 -9.15 13.25 -19.76
CA ARG A 90 -8.93 14.70 -19.92
C ARG A 90 -10.19 15.49 -19.67
N LYS A 91 -11.32 15.10 -20.28
CA LYS A 91 -12.59 15.79 -20.06
C LYS A 91 -13.00 15.77 -18.59
N LEU A 92 -12.91 14.63 -17.91
CA LEU A 92 -13.32 14.51 -16.51
C LEU A 92 -12.41 15.29 -15.56
N PHE A 93 -11.09 15.17 -15.72
CA PHE A 93 -10.11 15.68 -14.75
C PHE A 93 -9.56 17.08 -15.08
N LEU A 94 -9.70 17.56 -16.32
CA LEU A 94 -9.27 18.91 -16.74
C LEU A 94 -10.43 19.87 -17.00
N GLN A 95 -11.69 19.42 -16.88
CA GLN A 95 -12.86 20.29 -17.08
C GLN A 95 -12.73 21.58 -16.24
N GLY A 96 -12.58 22.70 -16.93
CA GLY A 96 -12.53 24.05 -16.35
C GLY A 96 -11.15 24.63 -16.04
N HIS A 97 -10.03 23.98 -16.40
CA HIS A 97 -8.68 24.42 -16.00
C HIS A 97 -7.65 24.54 -17.14
N ASP A 98 -8.07 24.55 -18.41
CA ASP A 98 -7.15 24.60 -19.55
C ASP A 98 -6.49 25.99 -19.79
N GLU A 99 -6.94 27.07 -19.13
CA GLU A 99 -6.46 28.44 -19.46
C GLU A 99 -5.60 29.16 -18.38
N GLU A 100 -5.45 28.67 -17.14
CA GLU A 100 -4.81 29.44 -16.04
C GLU A 100 -3.66 28.74 -15.29
N ILE A 101 -2.93 27.83 -15.92
CA ILE A 101 -1.84 27.09 -15.23
C ILE A 101 -0.55 27.95 -15.04
N HIS A 102 -0.43 29.09 -15.71
CA HIS A 102 0.81 29.88 -15.67
C HIS A 102 0.96 30.87 -14.50
N SER A 103 -0.03 31.01 -13.61
CA SER A 103 0.07 31.98 -12.48
C SER A 103 -0.74 31.64 -11.23
N ALA A 104 -1.06 30.37 -10.97
CA ALA A 104 -1.78 29.99 -9.75
C ALA A 104 -0.86 30.07 -8.51
N SER A 105 -0.88 31.21 -7.81
CA SER A 105 -0.29 31.34 -6.48
C SER A 105 -1.26 30.76 -5.44
N LEU A 106 -0.73 30.01 -4.47
CA LEU A 106 -1.54 29.50 -3.37
C LEU A 106 -2.04 30.67 -2.52
N THR A 107 -3.36 30.78 -2.38
CA THR A 107 -3.96 31.75 -1.47
C THR A 107 -3.63 31.39 -0.02
N THR A 108 -3.58 32.38 0.87
CA THR A 108 -3.35 32.16 2.30
C THR A 108 -4.33 31.15 2.90
N ILE A 109 -5.59 31.15 2.46
CA ILE A 109 -6.61 30.18 2.89
C ILE A 109 -6.26 28.76 2.45
N GLN A 110 -5.80 28.58 1.21
CA GLN A 110 -5.35 27.26 0.73
C GLN A 110 -4.12 26.79 1.51
N ILE A 111 -3.18 27.68 1.81
CA ILE A 111 -2.00 27.36 2.64
C ILE A 111 -2.43 26.91 4.04
N ILE A 112 -3.32 27.66 4.70
CA ILE A 112 -3.84 27.29 6.02
C ILE A 112 -4.57 25.94 5.96
N SER A 113 -5.36 25.72 4.92
CA SER A 113 -6.08 24.46 4.72
C SER A 113 -5.13 23.28 4.54
N LEU A 114 -4.04 23.46 3.78
CA LEU A 114 -2.98 22.47 3.60
C LEU A 114 -2.21 22.19 4.89
N ILE A 115 -1.95 23.22 5.71
CA ILE A 115 -1.32 23.05 7.02
C ILE A 115 -2.23 22.23 7.94
N ILE A 116 -3.52 22.55 8.00
CA ILE A 116 -4.48 21.79 8.83
C ILE A 116 -4.57 20.35 8.35
N PHE A 117 -4.61 20.13 7.03
CA PHE A 117 -4.59 18.80 6.45
C PHE A 117 -3.31 18.04 6.84
N GLY A 118 -2.13 18.65 6.73
CA GLY A 118 -0.86 18.05 7.16
C GLY A 118 -0.81 17.73 8.66
N LEU A 119 -1.28 18.66 9.50
CA LEU A 119 -1.40 18.45 10.95
C LEU A 119 -2.38 17.33 11.29
N THR A 120 -3.46 17.18 10.52
CA THR A 120 -4.41 16.06 10.66
C THR A 120 -3.70 14.73 10.48
N PHE A 121 -2.82 14.60 9.48
CA PHE A 121 -1.99 13.40 9.32
C PHE A 121 -1.00 13.20 10.47
N ALA A 122 -0.35 14.25 10.96
CA ALA A 122 0.57 14.15 12.10
C ALA A 122 -0.14 13.66 13.38
N VAL A 123 -1.32 14.23 13.67
CA VAL A 123 -2.17 13.81 14.80
C VAL A 123 -2.66 12.38 14.61
N MET A 124 -3.03 11.99 13.39
CA MET A 124 -3.39 10.61 13.09
C MET A 124 -2.23 9.67 13.39
N ILE A 125 -1.02 9.93 12.87
CA ILE A 125 0.16 9.09 13.08
C ILE A 125 0.44 8.94 14.58
N TRP A 126 0.45 10.05 15.33
CA TRP A 126 0.62 10.02 16.79
C TRP A 126 -0.48 9.25 17.53
N GLY A 127 -1.74 9.47 17.15
CA GLY A 127 -2.90 8.84 17.77
C GLY A 127 -2.92 7.33 17.55
N VAL A 128 -2.57 6.87 16.36
CA VAL A 128 -2.53 5.44 16.05
C VAL A 128 -1.26 4.79 16.62
N SER A 129 -0.10 5.48 16.64
CA SER A 129 1.15 4.92 17.16
C SER A 129 1.23 4.83 18.68
N SER A 130 0.57 5.75 19.42
CA SER A 130 0.71 5.85 20.88
C SER A 130 -0.60 5.77 21.67
N GLN A 131 -1.73 6.20 21.09
CA GLN A 131 -3.01 6.33 21.81
C GLN A 131 -4.00 5.20 21.48
N GLY A 132 -3.58 4.20 20.71
CA GLY A 132 -4.42 3.07 20.28
C GLY A 132 -5.62 3.50 19.43
N TRP A 133 -5.50 4.56 18.64
CA TRP A 133 -6.59 5.00 17.78
C TRP A 133 -6.90 3.98 16.69
N TRP A 134 -8.19 3.78 16.42
CA TRP A 134 -8.68 2.95 15.33
C TRP A 134 -9.69 3.71 14.47
N MET A 135 -10.42 3.00 13.61
CA MET A 135 -11.28 3.54 12.56
C MET A 135 -12.22 4.67 13.02
N ALA A 136 -12.90 4.51 14.15
CA ALA A 136 -13.84 5.52 14.65
C ALA A 136 -13.14 6.85 15.00
N ARG A 137 -11.98 6.80 15.66
CA ARG A 137 -11.23 8.01 16.06
C ARG A 137 -10.57 8.67 14.86
N MET A 138 -10.04 7.87 13.91
CA MET A 138 -9.50 8.38 12.65
C MET A 138 -10.60 9.06 11.80
N GLY A 139 -11.76 8.42 11.68
CA GLY A 139 -12.91 8.99 10.98
C GLY A 139 -13.38 10.30 11.60
N ALA A 140 -13.50 10.36 12.93
CA ALA A 140 -13.86 11.58 13.64
C ALA A 140 -12.82 12.69 13.46
N LEU A 141 -11.53 12.36 13.45
CA LEU A 141 -10.45 13.32 13.19
C LEU A 141 -10.57 13.95 11.80
N PHE A 142 -10.70 13.14 10.74
CA PHE A 142 -10.83 13.64 9.38
C PHE A 142 -12.14 14.40 9.15
N PHE A 143 -13.23 13.93 9.76
CA PHE A 143 -14.51 14.64 9.72
C PHE A 143 -14.43 16.01 10.40
N GLY A 144 -13.83 16.08 11.59
CA GLY A 144 -13.58 17.33 12.30
C GLY A 144 -12.69 18.27 11.51
N ALA A 145 -11.61 17.76 10.91
CA ALA A 145 -10.72 18.55 10.06
C ALA A 145 -11.45 19.12 8.84
N ALA A 146 -12.32 18.35 8.20
CA ALA A 146 -13.13 18.81 7.07
C ALA A 146 -14.07 19.98 7.48
N ILE A 147 -14.69 19.90 8.66
CA ILE A 147 -15.52 21.00 9.20
C ILE A 147 -14.66 22.24 9.44
N VAL A 148 -13.52 22.09 10.12
CA VAL A 148 -12.61 23.22 10.43
C VAL A 148 -12.13 23.90 9.15
N ILE A 149 -11.71 23.14 8.15
CA ILE A 149 -11.31 23.67 6.84
C ILE A 149 -12.48 24.39 6.18
N GLY A 150 -13.68 23.83 6.22
CA GLY A 150 -14.89 24.44 5.68
C GLY A 150 -15.25 25.79 6.31
N LEU A 151 -15.07 25.92 7.62
CA LEU A 151 -15.29 27.15 8.38
C LEU A 151 -14.23 28.21 8.03
N ILE A 152 -12.95 27.85 7.99
CA ILE A 152 -11.84 28.76 7.64
C ILE A 152 -11.96 29.26 6.21
N ALA A 153 -12.32 28.37 5.28
CA ALA A 153 -12.55 28.70 3.88
C ALA A 153 -13.88 29.44 3.65
N ARG A 154 -14.69 29.68 4.70
CA ARG A 154 -15.99 30.38 4.65
C ARG A 154 -16.89 29.86 3.54
N LEU A 155 -16.93 28.54 3.34
CA LEU A 155 -17.70 27.92 2.25
C LEU A 155 -19.22 28.13 2.41
N GLY A 156 -19.69 28.37 3.63
CA GLY A 156 -21.11 28.34 3.97
C GLY A 156 -21.66 26.91 4.07
N GLU A 157 -22.77 26.75 4.77
CA GLU A 157 -23.32 25.43 5.11
C GLU A 157 -23.65 24.59 3.87
N LYS A 158 -24.32 25.17 2.88
CA LYS A 158 -24.75 24.47 1.67
C LYS A 158 -23.58 23.95 0.84
N LYS A 159 -22.51 24.74 0.71
CA LYS A 159 -21.33 24.35 -0.07
C LYS A 159 -20.49 23.33 0.70
N LEU A 160 -20.36 23.48 2.02
CA LEU A 160 -19.65 22.52 2.86
C LEU A 160 -20.32 21.14 2.84
N THR A 161 -21.64 21.09 3.10
CA THR A 161 -22.41 19.84 3.09
C THR A 161 -22.45 19.22 1.69
N GLY A 162 -22.68 20.02 0.65
CA GLY A 162 -22.62 19.56 -0.75
C GLY A 162 -21.29 18.92 -1.10
N SER A 163 -20.17 19.61 -0.82
CA SER A 163 -18.82 19.10 -1.12
C SER A 163 -18.51 17.81 -0.34
N PHE A 164 -18.97 17.71 0.90
CA PHE A 164 -18.81 16.50 1.71
C PHE A 164 -19.59 15.32 1.12
N VAL A 165 -20.85 15.54 0.74
CA VAL A 165 -21.70 14.50 0.13
C VAL A 165 -21.15 14.06 -1.23
N ASP A 166 -20.67 14.99 -2.05
CA ASP A 166 -20.06 14.68 -3.34
C ASP A 166 -18.80 13.80 -3.16
N GLY A 167 -17.92 14.15 -2.21
CA GLY A 167 -16.76 13.33 -1.87
C GLY A 167 -17.13 11.94 -1.34
N ALA A 168 -18.16 11.84 -0.50
CA ALA A 168 -18.66 10.56 -0.01
C ALA A 168 -19.26 9.69 -1.14
N ARG A 169 -19.98 10.32 -2.08
CA ARG A 169 -20.57 9.65 -3.25
C ARG A 169 -19.49 9.03 -4.14
N ASP A 170 -18.38 9.73 -4.35
CA ASP A 170 -17.27 9.23 -5.15
C ASP A 170 -16.61 7.97 -4.56
N LEU A 171 -16.69 7.80 -3.23
CA LEU A 171 -16.14 6.64 -2.51
C LEU A 171 -17.16 5.55 -2.18
N LEU A 172 -18.46 5.76 -2.43
CA LEU A 172 -19.51 4.80 -2.08
C LEU A 172 -19.30 3.42 -2.73
N GLY A 173 -18.96 3.41 -4.02
CA GLY A 173 -18.65 2.18 -4.75
C GLY A 173 -17.44 1.46 -4.16
N VAL A 174 -16.39 2.20 -3.80
CA VAL A 174 -15.19 1.67 -3.15
C VAL A 174 -15.55 1.06 -1.80
N ALA A 175 -16.34 1.74 -0.97
CA ALA A 175 -16.73 1.25 0.36
C ALA A 175 -17.48 -0.09 0.29
N LEU A 176 -18.36 -0.28 -0.69
CA LEU A 176 -19.07 -1.54 -0.91
C LEU A 176 -18.12 -2.68 -1.31
N VAL A 177 -17.20 -2.42 -2.25
CA VAL A 177 -16.20 -3.43 -2.66
C VAL A 177 -15.28 -3.78 -1.50
N VAL A 178 -14.86 -2.80 -0.70
CA VAL A 178 -14.04 -3.00 0.50
C VAL A 178 -14.77 -3.84 1.55
N GLY A 179 -16.06 -3.60 1.77
CA GLY A 179 -16.88 -4.40 2.67
C GLY A 179 -16.97 -5.87 2.23
N LEU A 180 -17.25 -6.11 0.94
CA LEU A 180 -17.27 -7.46 0.36
C LEU A 180 -15.91 -8.16 0.48
N ALA A 181 -14.83 -7.44 0.13
CA ALA A 181 -13.46 -7.90 0.25
C ALA A 181 -13.12 -8.31 1.70
N ARG A 182 -13.52 -7.51 2.70
CA ARG A 182 -13.31 -7.85 4.11
C ARG A 182 -14.10 -9.11 4.51
N GLY A 183 -15.28 -9.32 3.95
CA GLY A 183 -16.07 -10.54 4.17
C GLY A 183 -15.31 -11.82 3.82
N ILE A 184 -14.55 -11.84 2.72
CA ILE A 184 -13.71 -12.98 2.33
C ILE A 184 -12.70 -13.29 3.44
N VAL A 185 -12.00 -12.27 3.94
CA VAL A 185 -10.99 -12.42 5.01
C VAL A 185 -11.61 -12.99 6.28
N VAL A 186 -12.79 -12.48 6.68
CA VAL A 186 -13.50 -12.96 7.86
C VAL A 186 -13.88 -14.43 7.72
N ILE A 187 -14.35 -14.86 6.54
CA ILE A 187 -14.67 -16.27 6.28
C ILE A 187 -13.41 -17.14 6.36
N MET A 188 -12.27 -16.66 5.86
CA MET A 188 -11.01 -17.40 5.91
C MET A 188 -10.44 -17.53 7.32
N GLU A 189 -10.51 -16.46 8.11
CA GLU A 189 -10.10 -16.43 9.53
C GLU A 189 -11.04 -17.34 10.36
N GLN A 190 -12.36 -17.19 10.25
CA GLN A 190 -13.32 -17.98 11.04
C GLN A 190 -13.44 -19.43 10.55
N GLY A 191 -13.15 -19.68 9.28
CA GLY A 191 -13.17 -21.01 8.67
C GLY A 191 -11.90 -21.83 8.88
N MET A 192 -10.92 -21.33 9.65
CA MET A 192 -9.63 -21.99 9.92
C MET A 192 -8.82 -22.32 8.65
N ILE A 193 -9.09 -21.62 7.54
CA ILE A 193 -8.40 -21.85 6.26
C ILE A 193 -6.96 -21.35 6.37
N ALA A 194 -6.77 -20.19 6.99
CA ALA A 194 -5.44 -19.61 7.20
C ALA A 194 -4.59 -20.50 8.13
N ASP A 195 -5.18 -21.06 9.19
CA ASP A 195 -4.53 -22.03 10.09
C ASP A 195 -4.12 -23.31 9.37
N THR A 196 -4.97 -23.82 8.47
CA THR A 196 -4.66 -25.02 7.68
C THR A 196 -3.44 -24.79 6.77
N ILE A 197 -3.37 -23.62 6.14
CA ILE A 197 -2.21 -23.24 5.30
C ILE A 197 -0.95 -23.15 6.17
N LEU A 198 -1.04 -22.55 7.35
CA LEU A 198 0.09 -22.43 8.27
C LEU A 198 0.59 -23.79 8.78
N HIS A 199 -0.32 -24.71 9.11
CA HIS A 199 0.07 -26.07 9.50
C HIS A 199 0.73 -26.83 8.33
N SER A 200 0.23 -26.64 7.10
CA SER A 200 0.89 -27.20 5.91
C SER A 200 2.26 -26.57 5.64
N ALA A 201 2.43 -25.27 5.92
CA ALA A 201 3.69 -24.57 5.81
C ALA A 201 4.73 -25.13 6.81
N GLU A 202 4.31 -25.38 8.05
CA GLU A 202 5.16 -25.96 9.11
C GLU A 202 5.81 -27.27 8.66
N THR A 203 5.01 -28.18 8.13
CA THR A 203 5.48 -29.48 7.64
C THR A 203 6.37 -29.36 6.39
N SER A 204 6.09 -28.38 5.52
CA SER A 204 6.84 -28.19 4.26
C SER A 204 8.19 -27.50 4.45
N LEU A 205 8.33 -26.69 5.52
CA LEU A 205 9.55 -25.95 5.83
C LEU A 205 10.59 -26.78 6.60
N GLY A 206 10.18 -27.89 7.22
CA GLY A 206 11.05 -28.75 8.02
C GLY A 206 12.17 -29.39 7.22
N GLY A 207 13.42 -29.25 7.67
CA GLY A 207 14.60 -29.91 7.10
C GLY A 207 15.10 -29.33 5.77
N LEU A 208 14.58 -28.17 5.34
CA LEU A 208 15.08 -27.48 4.16
C LEU A 208 16.42 -26.78 4.42
N PRO A 209 17.31 -26.70 3.41
CA PRO A 209 18.47 -25.82 3.47
C PRO A 209 18.07 -24.36 3.66
N GLU A 210 18.91 -23.56 4.33
CA GLU A 210 18.68 -22.15 4.69
C GLU A 210 18.10 -21.30 3.54
N LEU A 211 18.70 -21.38 2.34
CA LEU A 211 18.24 -20.64 1.16
C LEU A 211 16.86 -21.09 0.66
N ALA A 212 16.59 -22.40 0.69
CA ALA A 212 15.30 -22.93 0.27
C ALA A 212 14.21 -22.56 1.28
N PHE A 213 14.54 -22.59 2.58
CA PHE A 213 13.65 -22.21 3.67
C PHE A 213 13.17 -20.76 3.52
N ILE A 214 14.09 -19.78 3.42
CA ILE A 214 13.70 -18.36 3.40
C ILE A 214 12.90 -17.98 2.15
N ASN A 215 13.23 -18.58 1.00
CA ASN A 215 12.52 -18.31 -0.25
C ASN A 215 11.15 -18.98 -0.28
N LEU A 216 11.03 -20.22 0.22
CA LEU A 216 9.74 -20.88 0.35
C LEU A 216 8.85 -20.12 1.33
N MET A 217 9.40 -19.68 2.46
CA MET A 217 8.71 -18.83 3.43
C MET A 217 8.20 -17.53 2.80
N PHE A 218 9.03 -16.83 2.01
CA PHE A 218 8.58 -15.65 1.26
C PHE A 218 7.37 -15.98 0.37
N TRP A 219 7.38 -17.10 -0.35
CA TRP A 219 6.25 -17.50 -1.19
C TRP A 219 5.01 -17.92 -0.41
N ILE A 220 5.18 -18.57 0.74
CA ILE A 220 4.08 -18.88 1.67
C ILE A 220 3.44 -17.56 2.14
N GLU A 221 4.25 -16.57 2.51
CA GLU A 221 3.76 -15.25 2.92
C GLU A 221 3.11 -14.47 1.78
N VAL A 222 3.59 -14.63 0.53
CA VAL A 222 2.91 -14.07 -0.66
C VAL A 222 1.52 -14.68 -0.80
N GLY A 223 1.40 -16.00 -0.67
CA GLY A 223 0.11 -16.69 -0.69
C GLY A 223 -0.80 -16.23 0.44
N MET A 224 -0.29 -16.24 1.67
CA MET A 224 -1.03 -15.81 2.86
C MET A 224 -1.47 -14.35 2.78
N SER A 225 -0.61 -13.45 2.30
CA SER A 225 -0.96 -12.03 2.14
C SER A 225 -1.99 -11.78 1.05
N PHE A 226 -2.13 -12.68 0.07
CA PHE A 226 -3.20 -12.57 -0.92
C PHE A 226 -4.56 -12.84 -0.28
N PHE A 227 -4.60 -13.80 0.64
CA PHE A 227 -5.81 -14.22 1.35
C PHE A 227 -6.13 -13.38 2.59
N VAL A 228 -5.09 -12.91 3.29
CA VAL A 228 -5.14 -12.10 4.50
C VAL A 228 -4.52 -10.72 4.20
N PRO A 229 -5.26 -9.80 3.55
CA PRO A 229 -4.79 -8.48 3.14
C PRO A 229 -4.51 -7.52 4.32
N SER A 230 -4.70 -7.97 5.55
CA SER A 230 -4.39 -7.19 6.75
C SER A 230 -2.94 -7.45 7.16
N SER A 231 -2.07 -6.44 7.04
CA SER A 231 -0.68 -6.57 7.51
C SER A 231 -0.63 -6.94 9.00
N SER A 232 -1.33 -6.19 9.87
CA SER A 232 -1.31 -6.50 11.31
C SER A 232 -1.93 -7.87 11.62
N GLY A 233 -3.02 -8.23 10.93
CA GLY A 233 -3.70 -9.52 11.13
C GLY A 233 -2.83 -10.70 10.71
N LEU A 234 -2.20 -10.61 9.54
CA LEU A 234 -1.30 -11.64 9.06
C LEU A 234 -0.07 -11.77 9.96
N ALA A 235 0.52 -10.67 10.44
CA ALA A 235 1.64 -10.71 11.36
C ALA A 235 1.32 -11.45 12.67
N VAL A 236 0.15 -11.18 13.27
CA VAL A 236 -0.28 -11.84 14.52
C VAL A 236 -0.55 -13.32 14.30
N LEU A 237 -1.10 -13.69 13.14
CA LEU A 237 -1.44 -15.07 12.81
C LEU A 237 -0.22 -15.92 12.46
N SER A 238 0.67 -15.41 11.60
CA SER A 238 1.76 -16.18 10.98
C SER A 238 3.00 -16.28 11.86
N MET A 239 3.45 -15.18 12.47
CA MET A 239 4.76 -15.10 13.11
C MET A 239 4.94 -16.04 14.31
N PRO A 240 3.94 -16.27 15.19
CA PRO A 240 4.09 -17.23 16.28
C PRO A 240 4.35 -18.67 15.83
N ILE A 241 3.97 -19.00 14.58
CA ILE A 241 4.13 -20.33 13.99
C ILE A 241 5.38 -20.36 13.10
N LEU A 242 5.52 -19.40 12.18
CA LEU A 242 6.57 -19.43 11.15
C LEU A 242 7.92 -18.92 11.64
N ALA A 243 7.97 -17.98 12.59
CA ALA A 243 9.25 -17.46 13.07
C ALA A 243 10.05 -18.51 13.85
N PRO A 244 9.48 -19.30 14.78
CA PRO A 244 10.22 -20.37 15.46
C PRO A 244 10.77 -21.45 14.52
N LEU A 245 10.18 -21.65 13.33
CA LEU A 245 10.68 -22.60 12.34
C LEU A 245 12.06 -22.22 11.80
N ALA A 246 12.38 -20.93 11.81
CA ALA A 246 13.68 -20.44 11.34
C ALA A 246 14.83 -20.94 12.23
N ASP A 247 14.59 -21.12 13.53
CA ASP A 247 15.58 -21.66 14.46
C ASP A 247 16.01 -23.08 14.07
N PHE A 248 15.08 -23.91 13.57
CA PHE A 248 15.38 -25.27 13.09
C PHE A 248 16.09 -25.29 11.75
N ALA A 249 15.89 -24.25 10.93
CA ALA A 249 16.52 -24.10 9.62
C ALA A 249 17.83 -23.31 9.69
N ASN A 250 18.29 -22.90 10.88
CA ASN A 250 19.45 -22.03 11.09
C ASN A 250 19.34 -20.67 10.35
N VAL A 251 18.12 -20.14 10.24
CA VAL A 251 17.82 -18.84 9.63
C VAL A 251 17.39 -17.86 10.72
N GLY A 252 17.82 -16.61 10.63
CA GLY A 252 17.41 -15.57 11.58
C GLY A 252 15.90 -15.28 11.53
N ARG A 253 15.26 -15.17 12.70
CA ARG A 253 13.85 -14.77 12.80
C ARG A 253 13.57 -13.39 12.20
N ASP A 254 14.58 -12.52 12.15
CA ASP A 254 14.51 -11.20 11.52
C ASP A 254 14.39 -11.27 10.00
N LEU A 255 14.98 -12.30 9.37
CA LEU A 255 14.79 -12.62 7.96
C LEU A 255 13.37 -13.10 7.69
N VAL A 256 12.75 -13.85 8.60
CA VAL A 256 11.32 -14.24 8.50
C VAL A 256 10.42 -13.02 8.49
N VAL A 257 10.63 -12.10 9.44
CA VAL A 257 9.88 -10.83 9.51
C VAL A 257 10.13 -9.99 8.25
N THR A 258 11.32 -10.08 7.66
CA THR A 258 11.67 -9.39 6.41
C THR A 258 11.03 -10.04 5.18
N ALA A 259 10.97 -11.37 5.10
CA ALA A 259 10.25 -12.08 4.05
C ALA A 259 8.75 -11.76 4.12
N TYR A 260 8.15 -11.82 5.30
CA TYR A 260 6.75 -11.47 5.54
C TYR A 260 6.41 -10.05 5.08
N GLN A 261 7.15 -9.03 5.53
CA GLN A 261 6.80 -7.65 5.18
C GLN A 261 6.94 -7.38 3.67
N SER A 262 7.96 -7.98 3.04
CA SER A 262 8.21 -7.79 1.60
C SER A 262 7.17 -8.52 0.77
N ALA A 263 6.76 -9.71 1.19
CA ALA A 263 5.63 -10.43 0.60
C ALA A 263 4.34 -9.61 0.71
N ASN A 264 4.05 -9.09 1.91
CA ASN A 264 2.87 -8.26 2.14
C ASN A 264 2.86 -6.99 1.29
N GLY A 265 3.98 -6.26 1.24
CA GLY A 265 4.13 -5.06 0.41
C GLY A 265 3.98 -5.35 -1.09
N LEU A 266 4.53 -6.47 -1.57
CA LEU A 266 4.41 -6.90 -2.97
C LEU A 266 2.96 -7.21 -3.34
N VAL A 267 2.26 -7.99 -2.51
CA VAL A 267 0.87 -8.39 -2.75
C VAL A 267 -0.09 -7.21 -2.63
N ASN A 268 0.18 -6.27 -1.72
CA ASN A 268 -0.59 -5.04 -1.56
C ASN A 268 -0.56 -4.12 -2.80
N LEU A 269 0.31 -4.37 -3.79
CA LEU A 269 0.26 -3.65 -5.07
C LEU A 269 -0.85 -4.13 -6.00
N ILE A 270 -1.37 -5.35 -5.79
CA ILE A 270 -2.35 -5.97 -6.70
C ILE A 270 -3.56 -6.57 -6.02
N ASN A 271 -3.53 -6.80 -4.71
CA ASN A 271 -4.60 -7.56 -4.08
C ASN A 271 -5.98 -6.87 -4.27
N PRO A 272 -6.96 -7.51 -4.94
CA PRO A 272 -8.27 -6.91 -5.18
C PRO A 272 -9.10 -6.77 -3.89
N THR A 273 -8.72 -7.45 -2.81
CA THR A 273 -9.34 -7.27 -1.50
C THR A 273 -8.68 -6.18 -0.66
N PHE A 274 -7.60 -5.57 -1.15
CA PHE A 274 -6.92 -4.49 -0.45
C PHE A 274 -7.56 -3.13 -0.79
N ALA A 275 -8.12 -2.49 0.23
CA ALA A 275 -8.92 -1.29 0.08
C ALA A 275 -8.19 -0.12 -0.60
N VAL A 276 -6.89 0.00 -0.35
CA VAL A 276 -6.06 1.07 -0.94
C VAL A 276 -5.92 0.90 -2.44
N VAL A 277 -5.75 -0.34 -2.95
CA VAL A 277 -5.66 -0.61 -4.40
C VAL A 277 -6.98 -0.31 -5.07
N VAL A 278 -8.09 -0.86 -4.57
CA VAL A 278 -9.42 -0.64 -5.16
C VAL A 278 -9.81 0.83 -5.08
N GLY A 279 -9.55 1.49 -3.95
CA GLY A 279 -9.84 2.91 -3.76
C GLY A 279 -9.01 3.80 -4.68
N GLY A 280 -7.69 3.58 -4.74
CA GLY A 280 -6.81 4.35 -5.61
C GLY A 280 -7.15 4.20 -7.09
N LEU A 281 -7.49 2.98 -7.52
CA LEU A 281 -7.92 2.71 -8.90
C LEU A 281 -9.26 3.38 -9.24
N ALA A 282 -10.23 3.32 -8.33
CA ALA A 282 -11.52 3.96 -8.51
C ALA A 282 -11.39 5.49 -8.63
N ILE A 283 -10.60 6.12 -7.76
CA ILE A 283 -10.32 7.57 -7.81
C ILE A 283 -9.63 7.93 -9.13
N GLY A 284 -8.64 7.13 -9.55
CA GLY A 284 -7.94 7.32 -10.82
C GLY A 284 -8.75 6.94 -12.06
N ARG A 285 -9.97 6.41 -11.90
CA ARG A 285 -10.78 5.83 -12.99
C ARG A 285 -10.01 4.80 -13.83
N VAL A 286 -9.09 4.07 -13.22
CA VAL A 286 -8.31 3.01 -13.87
C VAL A 286 -8.97 1.67 -13.54
N SER A 287 -9.28 0.88 -14.56
CA SER A 287 -9.82 -0.46 -14.35
C SER A 287 -8.74 -1.44 -13.89
N TYR A 288 -9.13 -2.42 -13.08
CA TYR A 288 -8.20 -3.36 -12.44
C TYR A 288 -7.39 -4.20 -13.45
N ASP A 289 -7.98 -4.58 -14.59
CA ASP A 289 -7.27 -5.27 -15.68
C ASP A 289 -6.13 -4.43 -16.26
N ARG A 290 -6.33 -3.11 -16.40
CA ARG A 290 -5.31 -2.18 -16.90
C ARG A 290 -4.23 -1.93 -15.88
N TRP A 291 -4.61 -1.89 -14.60
CA TRP A 291 -3.63 -1.86 -13.51
C TRP A 291 -2.75 -3.09 -13.50
N LEU A 292 -3.32 -4.30 -13.63
CA LEU A 292 -2.55 -5.54 -13.72
C LEU A 292 -1.59 -5.54 -14.91
N ALA A 293 -2.06 -5.11 -16.08
CA ALA A 293 -1.22 -5.00 -17.28
C ALA A 293 -0.04 -4.01 -17.09
N PHE A 294 -0.26 -2.94 -16.32
CA PHE A 294 0.78 -1.97 -15.98
C PHE A 294 1.73 -2.48 -14.89
N ILE A 295 1.24 -3.14 -13.84
CA ILE A 295 2.04 -3.43 -12.64
C ILE A 295 2.79 -4.76 -12.73
N TRP A 296 2.32 -5.72 -13.54
CA TRP A 296 2.91 -7.06 -13.67
C TRP A 296 4.43 -7.07 -13.90
N PRO A 297 5.00 -6.27 -14.82
CA PRO A 297 6.45 -6.26 -15.01
C PRO A 297 7.20 -5.80 -13.76
N LEU A 298 6.65 -4.83 -13.02
CA LEU A 298 7.23 -4.36 -11.78
C LEU A 298 7.16 -5.43 -10.69
N LEU A 299 6.06 -6.19 -10.59
CA LEU A 299 5.96 -7.29 -9.63
C LEU A 299 7.05 -8.32 -9.84
N LEU A 300 7.34 -8.70 -11.09
CA LEU A 300 8.43 -9.62 -11.39
C LEU A 300 9.79 -9.06 -10.97
N ILE A 301 10.06 -7.80 -11.32
CA ILE A 301 11.32 -7.14 -10.96
C ILE A 301 11.49 -7.10 -9.44
N LEU A 302 10.44 -6.71 -8.71
CA LEU A 302 10.46 -6.66 -7.24
C LEU A 302 10.57 -8.05 -6.63
N THR A 303 9.89 -9.06 -7.18
CA THR A 303 10.00 -10.45 -6.71
C THR A 303 11.45 -10.93 -6.80
N VAL A 304 12.08 -10.76 -7.97
CA VAL A 304 13.49 -11.14 -8.17
C VAL A 304 14.40 -10.36 -7.23
N PHE A 305 14.17 -9.05 -7.09
CA PHE A 305 14.96 -8.21 -6.19
C PHE A 305 14.83 -8.66 -4.73
N ILE A 306 13.62 -8.92 -4.24
CA ILE A 306 13.37 -9.40 -2.87
C ILE A 306 14.06 -10.76 -2.67
N THR A 307 13.83 -11.72 -3.58
CA THR A 307 14.44 -13.06 -3.54
C THR A 307 15.96 -12.98 -3.46
N VAL A 308 16.60 -12.12 -4.26
CA VAL A 308 18.06 -11.93 -4.20
C VAL A 308 18.47 -11.35 -2.86
N VAL A 309 17.81 -10.30 -2.38
CA VAL A 309 18.19 -9.62 -1.14
C VAL A 309 18.02 -10.53 0.08
N ILE A 310 16.90 -11.26 0.21
CA ILE A 310 16.71 -12.19 1.32
C ILE A 310 17.67 -13.38 1.25
N SER A 311 17.98 -13.88 0.05
CA SER A 311 18.95 -14.97 -0.12
C SER A 311 20.37 -14.54 0.25
N VAL A 312 20.78 -13.33 -0.14
CA VAL A 312 22.08 -12.77 0.28
C VAL A 312 22.08 -12.53 1.79
N GLY A 313 20.98 -12.02 2.36
CA GLY A 313 20.84 -11.82 3.80
C GLY A 313 20.95 -13.11 4.62
N THR A 314 20.55 -14.26 4.06
CA THR A 314 20.73 -15.57 4.69
C THR A 314 22.17 -16.07 4.67
N LEU A 315 22.98 -15.65 3.70
CA LEU A 315 24.37 -16.09 3.56
C LEU A 315 25.38 -15.24 4.36
N LEU A 316 24.92 -14.15 4.99
CA LEU A 316 25.72 -13.20 5.77
C LEU A 316 25.55 -13.47 7.27
#